data_AF-A0A7S0ZBB1-F1
#
_entry.id   AF-A0A7S0ZBB1-F1
#
_cell.length_a   1.000
_cell.length_b   1.000
_cell.length_c   1.000
_cell.angle_alpha   90.00
_cell.angle_beta   90.00
_cell.angle_gamma   90.00
#
_symmetry.space_group_name_H-M   'P 1'
#
loop_
_entity.id
_entity.type
_entity.pdbx_description
1 polymer ?
#
loop_
_entity_poly.entity_id
_entity_poly.type
_entity_poly.pdbx_seq_one_letter_code
_entity_poly.pdbx_strand_id
1 'polypeptide(L)'
;MGNIVVAPPSTALIITRRKQKHGRIQIGGRVFIPILLGRVDKLSLELRTVKVNSISSATSKGVMIDVIGICQVKVSGYKEDENYNLQQDDNAIRLAAQHFIGASDESLEAAVQATMEGHQRAILGT
;
A
#
# COMPACT_ATOMS: atom_id res chain seq x y z
N MET A 1 10.43 -6.13 -31.26
CA MET A 1 10.98 -6.47 -29.92
C MET A 1 10.03 -5.97 -28.85
N GLY A 2 9.66 -6.82 -27.88
CA GLY A 2 8.80 -6.47 -26.76
C GLY A 2 9.36 -7.05 -25.47
N ASN A 3 9.05 -6.43 -24.34
CA ASN A 3 9.53 -6.87 -23.02
C ASN A 3 8.43 -7.69 -22.32
N ILE A 4 8.79 -8.81 -21.70
CA ILE A 4 7.89 -9.60 -20.87
C ILE A 4 8.21 -9.29 -19.41
N VAL A 5 7.25 -8.71 -18.71
CA VAL A 5 7.37 -8.44 -17.28
C VAL A 5 6.58 -9.50 -16.52
N VAL A 6 7.24 -10.12 -15.53
CA VAL A 6 6.66 -11.12 -14.65
C VAL A 6 6.55 -10.53 -13.24
N ALA A 7 5.44 -10.78 -12.58
CA ALA A 7 5.20 -10.38 -11.20
C ALA A 7 4.74 -11.57 -10.34
N PRO A 8 5.21 -11.66 -9.09
CA PRO A 8 4.66 -12.61 -8.13
C PRO A 8 3.22 -12.22 -7.73
N PRO A 9 2.45 -13.14 -7.13
CA PRO A 9 1.09 -12.86 -6.65
C PRO A 9 1.02 -11.71 -5.62
N SER A 10 2.14 -11.39 -4.95
CA SER A 10 2.26 -10.29 -4.00
C SER A 10 2.47 -8.92 -4.64
N THR A 11 2.53 -8.81 -5.97
CA THR A 11 2.82 -7.56 -6.68
C THR A 11 1.72 -7.26 -7.69
N ALA A 12 1.19 -6.03 -7.66
CA ALA A 12 0.31 -5.51 -8.69
C ALA A 12 1.11 -4.82 -9.80
N LEU A 13 0.77 -5.14 -11.05
CA LEU A 13 1.27 -4.50 -12.25
C LEU A 13 0.25 -3.49 -12.74
N ILE A 14 0.70 -2.26 -12.94
CA ILE A 14 -0.11 -1.16 -13.45
C ILE A 14 0.43 -0.82 -14.82
N ILE A 15 -0.39 -1.10 -15.84
CA ILE A 15 0.02 -1.05 -17.23
C ILE A 15 -0.63 0.17 -17.87
N THR A 16 0.21 1.11 -18.29
CA THR A 16 -0.23 2.32 -18.97
C THR A 16 0.13 2.22 -20.44
N ARG A 17 -0.86 2.39 -21.34
CA ARG A 17 -0.68 2.34 -22.80
C ARG A 17 -1.24 3.59 -23.45
N ARG A 18 -0.59 4.09 -24.52
CA ARG A 18 -0.96 5.34 -25.21
C ARG A 18 -2.41 5.39 -25.73
N LYS A 19 -3.05 4.25 -26.01
CA LYS A 19 -4.43 4.16 -26.54
C LYS A 19 -5.51 3.85 -25.48
N GLN A 20 -5.15 3.71 -24.19
CA GLN A 20 -6.11 3.40 -23.13
C GLN A 20 -6.20 4.54 -22.12
N LYS A 21 -7.43 5.02 -21.85
CA LYS A 21 -7.67 6.09 -20.85
C LYS A 21 -7.49 5.61 -19.41
N HIS A 22 -7.80 4.35 -19.14
CA HIS A 22 -7.61 3.74 -17.82
C HIS A 22 -6.50 2.70 -17.91
N GLY A 23 -5.52 2.80 -17.01
CA GLY A 23 -4.46 1.81 -16.87
C GLY A 23 -5.06 0.45 -16.49
N ARG A 24 -4.57 -0.61 -17.13
CA ARG A 24 -4.95 -1.98 -16.82
C ARG A 24 -4.19 -2.43 -15.58
N ILE A 25 -4.90 -2.98 -14.60
CA ILE A 25 -4.33 -3.53 -13.37
C ILE A 25 -4.34 -5.05 -13.48
N GLN A 26 -3.21 -5.67 -13.12
CA GLN A 26 -3.06 -7.11 -13.09
C GLN A 26 -2.28 -7.46 -11.83
N ILE A 27 -2.89 -8.22 -10.91
CA ILE A 27 -2.18 -8.75 -9.75
C ILE A 27 -1.45 -10.03 -10.17
N GLY A 28 -0.13 -10.05 -10.01
CA GLY A 28 0.74 -11.15 -10.41
C GLY A 28 0.70 -11.50 -11.90
N GLY A 29 1.29 -12.64 -12.23
CA GLY A 29 1.26 -13.22 -13.57
C GLY A 29 2.30 -12.62 -14.52
N ARG A 30 1.97 -12.62 -15.82
CA ARG A 30 2.88 -12.26 -16.91
C ARG A 30 2.21 -11.28 -17.86
N VAL A 31 2.90 -10.21 -18.20
CA VAL A 31 2.38 -9.18 -19.12
C VAL A 31 3.39 -8.93 -20.22
N PHE A 32 2.91 -8.95 -21.46
CA PHE A 32 3.69 -8.55 -22.63
C PHE A 32 3.48 -7.08 -22.94
N ILE A 33 4.57 -6.31 -23.01
CA ILE A 33 4.54 -4.87 -23.31
C ILE A 33 5.36 -4.56 -24.56
N PRO A 34 4.76 -3.90 -25.56
CA PRO A 34 5.50 -3.37 -26.70
C PRO A 34 6.42 -2.22 -26.26
N ILE A 35 7.70 -2.26 -26.66
CA ILE A 35 8.76 -1.34 -26.19
C ILE A 35 8.40 0.15 -26.36
N LEU A 36 7.64 0.48 -27.41
CA LEU A 36 7.40 1.87 -27.82
C LEU A 36 6.09 2.46 -27.27
N LEU A 37 5.20 1.64 -26.70
CA LEU A 37 3.79 2.01 -26.53
C LEU A 37 3.22 1.76 -25.12
N GLY A 38 4.05 1.31 -24.17
CA GLY A 38 3.58 1.07 -22.81
C GLY A 38 4.64 1.23 -21.74
N ARG A 39 4.16 1.58 -20.54
CA ARG A 39 4.92 1.62 -19.29
C ARG A 39 4.28 0.65 -18.31
N VAL A 40 5.11 0.02 -17.47
CA VAL A 40 4.66 -0.81 -16.36
C VAL A 40 5.27 -0.29 -15.09
N ASP A 41 4.40 0.02 -14.14
CA ASP A 41 4.79 0.34 -12.78
C ASP A 41 4.38 -0.84 -11.89
N LYS A 42 5.24 -1.16 -10.92
CA LYS A 42 5.05 -2.27 -9.97
C LYS A 42 4.65 -1.68 -8.63
N LEU A 43 3.60 -2.21 -8.04
CA LEU A 43 3.16 -1.87 -6.69
C LEU A 43 3.24 -3.12 -5.82
N SER A 44 4.03 -3.07 -4.75
CA SER A 44 4.10 -4.16 -3.79
C SER A 44 2.83 -4.19 -2.93
N LEU A 45 2.17 -5.35 -2.89
CA LEU A 45 1.03 -5.67 -2.03
C LEU A 45 1.47 -6.53 -0.82
N GLU A 46 2.78 -6.54 -0.53
CA GLU A 46 3.32 -7.29 0.57
C GLU A 46 2.92 -6.69 1.92
N LEU A 47 2.85 -7.56 2.92
CA LEU A 47 2.57 -7.14 4.28
C LEU A 47 3.82 -6.49 4.85
N ARG A 48 3.67 -5.26 5.33
CA ARG A 48 4.74 -4.48 5.93
C ARG A 48 4.51 -4.36 7.42
N THR A 49 5.58 -4.45 8.21
CA THR A 49 5.52 -4.27 9.65
C THR A 49 6.09 -2.90 9.99
N VAL A 50 5.26 -2.01 10.52
CA VAL A 50 5.66 -0.67 10.92
C VAL A 50 5.74 -0.63 12.44
N LYS A 51 6.86 -0.11 12.95
CA LYS A 51 7.04 0.14 14.38
C LYS A 51 6.64 1.57 14.67
N VAL A 52 5.70 1.74 15.58
CA VAL A 52 5.18 3.04 15.98
C VAL A 52 5.68 3.30 17.39
N ASN A 53 6.58 4.27 17.53
CA ASN A 53 7.14 4.64 18.82
C ASN A 53 6.62 6.01 19.19
N SER A 54 5.80 6.09 20.24
CA SER A 54 5.38 7.35 20.83
C SER A 54 6.23 7.62 22.06
N ILE A 55 7.23 8.49 21.88
CA ILE A 55 8.12 8.92 22.97
C ILE A 55 7.42 10.04 23.74
N SER A 56 7.43 9.98 25.07
CA SER A 56 7.02 11.07 25.95
C SER A 56 5.58 11.57 25.73
N SER A 57 4.61 10.65 25.73
CA SER A 57 3.19 11.02 25.70
C SER A 57 2.67 11.20 27.14
N ALA A 58 2.10 12.37 27.43
CA ALA A 58 1.49 12.65 28.72
C ALA A 58 0.12 11.96 28.80
N THR A 59 -0.09 11.15 29.83
CA THR A 59 -1.42 10.59 30.12
C THR A 59 -2.34 11.63 30.75
N SER A 60 -3.65 11.41 30.75
CA SER A 60 -4.62 12.29 31.42
C SER A 60 -4.34 12.52 32.91
N LYS A 61 -3.57 11.62 33.56
CA LYS A 61 -3.11 11.74 34.95
C LYS A 61 -1.77 12.46 35.11
N GLY A 62 -1.20 13.01 34.04
CA GLY A 62 0.07 13.75 34.07
C GLY A 62 1.32 12.87 34.16
N VAL A 63 1.20 11.56 33.97
CA VAL A 63 2.34 10.63 33.97
C VAL A 63 2.86 10.48 32.56
N MET A 64 4.16 10.70 32.38
CA MET A 64 4.85 10.48 31.11
C MET A 64 5.09 8.98 30.91
N ILE A 65 4.65 8.47 29.77
CA ILE A 65 4.89 7.08 29.39
C ILE A 65 5.46 7.00 27.98
N ASP A 66 6.33 6.01 27.79
CA ASP A 66 6.83 5.60 26.48
C ASP A 66 6.08 4.34 26.06
N VAL A 67 5.51 4.37 24.85
CA VAL A 67 4.71 3.26 24.35
C VAL A 67 5.19 2.85 22.97
N ILE A 68 5.50 1.57 22.84
CA ILE A 68 5.94 0.92 21.61
C ILE A 68 4.77 0.11 21.05
N GLY A 69 4.33 0.46 19.85
CA GLY A 69 3.35 -0.28 19.07
C GLY A 69 4.00 -0.99 17.88
N ILE A 70 3.54 -2.19 17.57
CA ILE A 70 3.87 -2.88 16.32
C ILE A 70 2.57 -3.02 15.55
N CYS A 71 2.54 -2.49 14.33
CA CYS A 71 1.40 -2.68 13.43
C CYS A 71 1.85 -3.35 12.14
N GLN A 72 0.94 -4.14 11.57
CA GLN A 72 1.12 -4.75 10.26
C GLN A 72 0.12 -4.12 9.30
N VAL A 73 0.62 -3.61 8.18
CA VAL A 73 -0.18 -2.93 7.16
C VAL A 73 -0.01 -3.61 5.81
N LYS A 74 -1.10 -3.70 5.06
CA LYS A 74 -1.13 -4.31 3.73
C LYS A 74 -2.09 -3.54 2.84
N VAL A 75 -1.72 -3.38 1.57
CA VAL A 75 -2.62 -2.84 0.55
C VAL A 75 -3.58 -3.95 0.11
N SER A 76 -4.89 -3.71 0.28
CA SER A 76 -5.93 -4.64 -0.16
C SER A 76 -6.04 -4.64 -1.69
N GLY A 77 -5.74 -5.77 -2.32
CA GLY A 77 -5.95 -5.97 -3.77
C GLY A 77 -7.22 -6.76 -4.11
N TYR A 78 -7.83 -7.40 -3.11
CA TYR A 78 -9.02 -8.21 -3.25
C TYR A 78 -10.04 -7.79 -2.21
N LYS A 79 -11.31 -7.82 -2.60
CA LYS A 79 -12.45 -7.61 -1.72
C LYS A 79 -13.34 -8.84 -1.74
N GLU A 80 -13.79 -9.25 -0.56
CA GLU A 80 -14.77 -10.32 -0.41
C GLU A 80 -16.15 -9.76 -0.74
N ASP A 81 -16.85 -10.44 -1.63
CA ASP A 81 -18.26 -10.18 -1.93
C ASP A 81 -19.17 -10.83 -0.87
N GLU A 82 -20.47 -10.48 -0.85
CA GLU A 82 -21.47 -11.03 0.09
C GLU A 82 -21.53 -12.58 0.07
N ASN A 83 -21.07 -13.19 -1.03
CA ASN A 83 -20.97 -14.63 -1.23
C ASN A 83 -19.58 -15.23 -0.95
N TYR A 84 -18.71 -14.54 -0.19
CA TYR A 84 -17.33 -14.97 0.14
C TYR A 84 -16.43 -15.24 -1.09
N ASN A 85 -16.76 -14.66 -2.25
CA ASN A 85 -15.92 -14.74 -3.44
C ASN A 85 -14.89 -13.60 -3.42
N LEU A 86 -13.61 -13.91 -3.67
CA LEU A 86 -12.59 -12.89 -3.87
C LEU A 86 -12.76 -12.23 -5.23
N GLN A 87 -13.16 -10.96 -5.23
CA GLN A 87 -13.16 -10.12 -6.42
C GLN A 87 -11.97 -9.16 -6.36
N GLN A 88 -11.35 -8.90 -7.52
CA GLN A 88 -10.25 -7.94 -7.60
C GLN A 88 -10.80 -6.51 -7.43
N ASP A 89 -10.25 -5.77 -6.46
CA ASP A 89 -10.65 -4.37 -6.22
C ASP A 89 -9.69 -3.43 -6.96
N ASP A 90 -10.05 -3.15 -8.22
CA ASP A 90 -9.28 -2.24 -9.06
C ASP A 90 -9.24 -0.80 -8.49
N ASN A 91 -10.26 -0.38 -7.74
CA ASN A 91 -10.32 0.99 -7.22
C ASN A 91 -9.37 1.17 -6.04
N ALA A 92 -9.33 0.20 -5.12
CA ALA A 92 -8.37 0.20 -4.02
C ALA A 92 -6.92 0.23 -4.53
N ILE A 93 -6.62 -0.56 -5.56
CA ILE A 93 -5.28 -0.60 -6.17
C ILE A 93 -4.96 0.72 -6.88
N ARG A 94 -5.92 1.33 -7.59
CA ARG A 94 -5.71 2.67 -8.22
C ARG A 94 -5.43 3.76 -7.18
N LEU A 95 -6.16 3.75 -6.08
CA LEU A 95 -5.95 4.72 -5.01
C LEU A 95 -4.57 4.53 -4.38
N ALA A 96 -4.23 3.29 -4.01
CA ALA A 96 -2.92 2.96 -3.47
C ALA A 96 -1.80 3.31 -4.46
N ALA A 97 -2.01 3.05 -5.74
CA ALA A 97 -1.09 3.42 -6.80
C ALA A 97 -0.85 4.92 -6.89
N GLN A 98 -1.90 5.74 -6.78
CA GLN A 98 -1.76 7.19 -6.79
C GLN A 98 -0.92 7.70 -5.62
N HIS A 99 -1.03 7.08 -4.45
CA HIS A 99 -0.28 7.49 -3.26
C HIS A 99 1.14 6.90 -3.19
N PHE A 100 1.35 5.69 -3.73
CA PHE A 100 2.56 4.91 -3.47
C PHE A 100 3.37 4.57 -4.72
N ILE A 101 2.89 4.81 -5.95
CA ILE A 101 3.74 4.64 -7.15
C ILE A 101 4.91 5.62 -7.06
N GLY A 102 6.12 5.07 -7.04
CA GLY A 102 7.37 5.83 -7.02
C GLY A 102 7.77 6.38 -5.65
N ALA A 103 6.95 6.17 -4.61
CA ALA A 103 7.37 6.41 -3.24
C ALA A 103 8.40 5.34 -2.81
N SER A 104 9.37 5.72 -1.98
CA SER A 104 10.22 4.74 -1.32
C SER A 104 9.42 3.99 -0.26
N ASP A 105 9.81 2.75 0.04
CA ASP A 105 9.18 1.97 1.10
C ASP A 105 9.24 2.72 2.45
N GLU A 106 10.35 3.39 2.73
CA GLU A 106 10.53 4.25 3.91
C GLU A 106 9.49 5.39 3.98
N SER A 107 9.17 6.02 2.84
CA SER A 107 8.20 7.11 2.81
C SER A 107 6.79 6.62 3.14
N LEU A 108 6.45 5.39 2.73
CA LEU A 108 5.18 4.76 3.07
C LEU A 108 5.13 4.42 4.56
N GLU A 109 6.20 3.82 5.09
CA GLU A 109 6.29 3.48 6.52
C GLU A 109 6.20 4.73 7.39
N ALA A 110 6.88 5.82 7.00
CA ALA A 110 6.80 7.10 7.71
C ALA A 110 5.38 7.70 7.72
N ALA A 111 4.67 7.65 6.58
CA ALA A 111 3.29 8.14 6.50
C ALA A 111 2.32 7.35 7.39
N VAL A 112 2.46 6.02 7.39
CA VAL A 112 1.69 5.12 8.26
C VAL A 112 2.04 5.35 9.73
N GLN A 113 3.33 5.44 10.06
CA GLN A 113 3.82 5.66 11.41
C GLN A 113 3.26 6.97 11.98
N ALA A 114 3.34 8.08 11.23
CA ALA A 114 2.82 9.38 11.67
C ALA A 114 1.31 9.34 11.96
N THR A 115 0.55 8.61 11.14
CA THR A 115 -0.91 8.47 11.32
C THR A 115 -1.23 7.66 12.57
N MET A 116 -0.53 6.54 12.77
CA MET A 116 -0.72 5.66 13.94
C MET A 116 -0.26 6.31 15.24
N GLU A 117 0.85 7.05 15.22
CA GLU A 117 1.36 7.82 16.36
C GLU A 117 0.35 8.88 16.81
N GLY A 118 -0.29 9.57 15.85
CA GLY A 118 -1.37 10.51 16.13
C GLY A 118 -2.57 9.85 16.82
N HIS A 119 -3.00 8.68 16.32
CA HIS A 119 -4.09 7.92 16.93
C HIS A 119 -3.72 7.44 18.34
N GLN A 120 -2.49 6.97 18.54
CA GLN A 120 -1.97 6.53 19.83
C GLN A 120 -1.93 7.68 20.84
N ARG A 121 -1.48 8.89 20.45
CA ARG A 121 -1.53 10.07 21.33
C ARG A 121 -2.96 10.43 21.73
N ALA A 122 -3.91 10.35 20.81
CA ALA A 122 -5.32 10.64 21.11
C ALA A 122 -5.88 9.69 22.18
N ILE A 123 -5.54 8.40 22.11
CA ILE A 123 -5.95 7.40 23.10
C ILE A 123 -5.24 7.61 24.44
N LEU A 124 -3.97 8.00 24.44
CA LEU A 124 -3.21 8.24 25.68
C LEU A 124 -3.63 9.52 26.41
N GLY A 125 -4.13 10.52 25.67
CA GLY A 125 -4.58 11.80 26.21
C GLY A 125 -5.97 11.76 26.88
N THR A 126 -6.78 10.73 26.62
CA THR A 126 -8.05 10.46 27.33
C THR A 126 -7.80 9.66 28.59
#